data_AF-C7Q8H7-F1
#
_entry.id   AF-C7Q8H7-F1
#
_cell.length_a   1.000
_cell.length_b   1.000
_cell.length_c   1.000
_cell.angle_alpha   90.00
_cell.angle_beta   90.00
_cell.angle_gamma   90.00
#
_symmetry.space_group_name_H-M   'P 1'
#
loop_
_entity.id
_entity.type
_entity.pdbx_description
1 polymer ?
#
loop_
_entity_poly.entity_id
_entity_poly.type
_entity_poly.pdbx_seq_one_letter_code
_entity_poly.pdbx_strand_id
1 'polypeptide(L)'
;MKPPTTPEARTRRALRTATLGSLAAVPLLLASPAFALHRDAGDDPGQGMSAVATILVYIGIPAAVFCVIALLVLAPSIARGNRYRPHQLSWWASPVWFGGPREEHGGSGERALTGTSLKELTAYSEAQTEGGASARW
;
A
#
# COMPACT_ATOMS: atom_id res chain seq x y z
N MET A 1 -25.76 47.55 62.11
CA MET A 1 -25.33 48.39 60.97
C MET A 1 -26.09 47.91 59.74
N LYS A 2 -27.09 48.67 59.27
CA LYS A 2 -28.01 48.27 58.18
C LYS A 2 -27.57 48.97 56.88
N PRO A 3 -27.34 48.26 55.76
CA PRO A 3 -26.90 48.92 54.53
C PRO A 3 -28.06 49.74 53.93
N PRO A 4 -27.77 50.89 53.28
CA PRO A 4 -28.78 51.68 52.61
C PRO A 4 -29.27 50.96 51.35
N THR A 5 -30.57 50.71 51.27
CA THR A 5 -31.21 50.15 50.08
C THR A 5 -31.73 51.29 49.21
N THR A 6 -30.94 51.76 48.25
CA THR A 6 -31.35 52.78 47.28
C THR A 6 -32.14 52.15 46.11
N PRO A 7 -33.43 52.48 45.93
CA PRO A 7 -34.31 51.87 44.92
C PRO A 7 -33.97 52.28 43.47
N GLU A 8 -33.22 53.35 43.27
CA GLU A 8 -32.98 53.94 41.94
C GLU A 8 -32.01 53.16 41.03
N ALA A 9 -31.17 52.28 41.61
CA ALA A 9 -30.23 51.48 40.83
C ALA A 9 -30.92 50.34 40.05
N ARG A 10 -32.09 49.88 40.56
CA ARG A 10 -32.84 48.77 39.99
C ARG A 10 -33.61 49.17 38.74
N THR A 11 -34.21 50.35 38.74
CA THR A 11 -35.00 50.91 37.62
C THR A 11 -34.13 51.29 36.43
N ARG A 12 -32.95 51.89 36.65
CA ARG A 12 -32.01 52.23 35.57
C ARG A 12 -31.41 51.01 34.86
N ARG A 13 -31.18 49.90 35.58
CA ARG A 13 -30.75 48.63 34.96
C ARG A 13 -31.90 47.95 34.20
N ALA A 14 -33.11 47.97 34.74
CA ALA A 14 -34.30 47.41 34.10
C ALA A 14 -34.66 48.11 32.78
N LEU A 15 -34.54 49.44 32.72
CA LEU A 15 -34.78 50.21 31.49
C LEU A 15 -33.77 49.87 30.38
N ARG A 16 -32.49 49.68 30.71
CA ARG A 16 -31.43 49.36 29.72
C ARG A 16 -31.56 47.95 29.14
N THR A 17 -32.07 47.00 29.93
CA THR A 17 -32.37 45.65 29.44
C THR A 17 -33.59 45.61 28.52
N ALA A 18 -34.55 46.52 28.69
CA ALA A 18 -35.74 46.58 27.85
C ALA A 18 -35.44 47.14 26.44
N THR A 19 -34.57 48.16 26.34
CA THR A 19 -34.25 48.80 25.05
C THR A 19 -33.39 47.93 24.14
N LEU A 20 -32.49 47.10 24.69
CA LEU A 20 -31.66 46.18 23.90
C LEU A 20 -32.46 44.98 23.36
N GLY A 21 -33.43 44.48 24.13
CA GLY A 21 -34.31 43.40 23.69
C GLY A 21 -35.24 43.83 22.54
N SER A 22 -35.78 45.06 22.61
CA SER A 22 -36.64 45.60 21.55
C SER A 22 -35.86 45.90 20.26
N LEU A 23 -34.63 46.43 20.34
CA LEU A 23 -33.86 46.75 19.13
C LEU A 23 -33.43 45.51 18.34
N ALA A 24 -33.27 44.36 19.00
CA ALA A 24 -32.97 43.08 18.35
C ALA A 24 -34.23 42.39 17.80
N ALA A 25 -35.40 42.58 18.41
CA ALA A 25 -36.65 41.96 17.97
C ALA A 25 -37.29 42.68 16.77
N VAL A 26 -37.14 44.00 16.66
CA VAL A 26 -37.65 44.80 15.54
C VAL A 26 -37.11 44.36 14.16
N PRO A 27 -35.81 44.11 13.94
CA PRO A 27 -35.32 43.61 12.66
C PRO A 27 -35.79 42.18 12.37
N LEU A 28 -36.09 41.35 13.38
CA LEU A 28 -36.68 40.01 13.19
C LEU A 28 -38.15 40.08 12.76
N LEU A 29 -38.92 41.07 13.22
CA LEU A 29 -40.30 41.30 12.80
C LEU A 29 -40.40 41.98 11.42
N LEU A 30 -39.38 42.75 11.03
CA LEU A 30 -39.26 43.35 9.71
C LEU A 30 -38.50 42.46 8.71
N ALA A 31 -37.89 41.37 9.18
CA ALA A 31 -37.20 40.40 8.34
C ALA A 31 -38.25 39.63 7.53
N SER A 32 -38.54 40.12 6.34
CA SER A 32 -39.19 39.32 5.32
C SER A 32 -38.31 38.11 5.00
N PRO A 33 -38.86 36.89 4.93
CA PRO A 33 -38.11 35.73 4.47
C PRO A 33 -37.52 36.03 3.08
N ALA A 34 -36.23 35.78 2.89
CA ALA A 34 -35.62 35.80 1.58
C ALA A 34 -36.14 34.60 0.78
N PHE A 35 -37.30 34.76 0.15
CA PHE A 35 -37.80 33.78 -0.80
C PHE A 35 -36.92 33.84 -2.05
N ALA A 36 -36.17 32.76 -2.30
CA ALA A 36 -35.50 32.54 -3.57
C ALA A 36 -36.56 32.34 -4.66
N LEU A 37 -37.00 33.46 -5.25
CA LEU A 37 -38.02 33.52 -6.29
C LEU A 37 -37.49 32.98 -7.64
N HIS A 38 -36.18 32.86 -7.77
CA HIS A 38 -35.50 32.14 -8.85
C HIS A 38 -34.82 30.89 -8.29
N ARG A 39 -34.94 29.78 -9.01
CA ARG A 39 -34.22 28.53 -8.74
C ARG A 39 -32.72 28.84 -8.71
N ASP A 40 -32.06 28.60 -7.59
CA ASP A 40 -30.65 28.91 -7.39
C ASP A 40 -29.77 28.00 -8.25
N ALA A 41 -28.56 28.41 -8.62
CA ALA A 41 -27.66 27.60 -9.44
C ALA A 41 -27.25 26.28 -8.76
N GLY A 42 -27.41 26.19 -7.44
CA GLY A 42 -27.23 24.95 -6.67
C GLY A 42 -28.40 23.97 -6.73
N ASP A 43 -29.54 24.38 -7.30
CA ASP A 43 -30.78 23.60 -7.32
C ASP A 43 -30.90 22.71 -8.59
N ASP A 44 -29.98 22.89 -9.54
CA ASP A 44 -29.74 22.00 -10.67
C ASP A 44 -28.35 21.33 -10.49
N PRO A 45 -28.30 20.05 -10.11
CA PRO A 45 -27.03 19.33 -9.95
C PRO A 45 -26.30 19.12 -11.29
N GLY A 46 -26.88 19.54 -12.42
CA GLY A 46 -26.36 19.31 -13.75
C GLY A 46 -26.47 17.84 -14.17
N GLN A 47 -25.84 17.50 -15.30
CA GLN A 47 -25.85 16.14 -15.79
C GLN A 47 -24.98 15.24 -14.91
N GLY A 48 -25.62 14.37 -14.11
CA GLY A 48 -24.93 13.42 -13.25
C GLY A 48 -24.13 12.36 -14.02
N MET A 49 -23.04 11.89 -13.42
CA MET A 49 -22.28 10.75 -13.95
C MET A 49 -23.13 9.48 -13.91
N SER A 50 -23.04 8.66 -14.96
CA SER A 50 -23.70 7.35 -14.96
C SER A 50 -23.18 6.48 -13.81
N ALA A 51 -24.04 5.64 -13.24
CA ALA A 51 -23.66 4.75 -12.13
C ALA A 51 -22.42 3.90 -12.47
N VAL A 52 -22.33 3.45 -13.72
CA VAL A 52 -21.19 2.68 -14.23
C VAL A 52 -19.92 3.53 -14.23
N ALA A 53 -19.98 4.78 -14.68
CA ALA A 53 -18.81 5.67 -14.68
C ALA A 53 -18.31 5.91 -13.25
N THR A 54 -19.22 6.14 -12.30
CA THR A 54 -18.87 6.29 -10.88
C THR A 54 -18.17 5.04 -10.35
N ILE A 55 -18.71 3.85 -10.62
CA ILE A 55 -18.08 2.58 -10.18
C ILE A 55 -16.69 2.41 -10.81
N LEU A 56 -16.54 2.65 -12.11
CA LEU A 56 -15.26 2.50 -12.79
C LEU A 56 -14.21 3.47 -12.27
N VAL A 57 -14.58 4.70 -11.94
CA VAL A 57 -13.65 5.69 -11.39
C VAL A 57 -13.26 5.33 -9.95
N TYR A 58 -14.23 5.07 -9.08
CA TYR A 58 -13.96 4.90 -7.65
C TYR A 58 -13.54 3.47 -7.25
N ILE A 59 -13.84 2.46 -8.06
CA ILE A 59 -13.48 1.06 -7.81
C ILE A 59 -12.56 0.53 -8.90
N GLY A 60 -12.87 0.84 -10.16
CA GLY A 60 -12.08 0.38 -11.31
C GLY A 60 -10.65 0.94 -11.31
N ILE A 61 -10.46 2.25 -11.11
CA ILE A 61 -9.11 2.84 -11.09
C ILE A 61 -8.26 2.26 -9.94
N PRO A 62 -8.73 2.22 -8.67
CA PRO A 62 -7.97 1.59 -7.60
C PRO A 62 -7.65 0.12 -7.86
N ALA A 63 -8.61 -0.66 -8.36
CA ALA A 63 -8.40 -2.06 -8.70
C ALA A 63 -7.37 -2.22 -9.84
N ALA A 64 -7.42 -1.36 -10.86
CA ALA A 64 -6.47 -1.37 -11.97
C ALA A 64 -5.05 -1.07 -11.47
N VAL A 65 -4.87 -0.07 -10.62
CA VAL A 65 -3.57 0.24 -9.99
C VAL A 65 -3.07 -0.96 -9.18
N PHE A 66 -3.93 -1.59 -8.39
CA PHE A 66 -3.58 -2.79 -7.64
C PHE A 66 -3.16 -3.94 -8.56
N CYS A 67 -3.90 -4.20 -9.65
CA CYS A 67 -3.54 -5.22 -10.63
C CYS A 67 -2.20 -4.95 -11.30
N VAL A 68 -1.91 -3.68 -11.66
CA VAL A 68 -0.61 -3.30 -12.22
C VAL A 68 0.52 -3.59 -11.23
N ILE A 69 0.35 -3.21 -9.96
CA ILE A 69 1.33 -3.50 -8.91
C ILE A 69 1.49 -5.01 -8.71
N ALA A 70 0.40 -5.74 -8.57
CA ALA A 70 0.42 -7.19 -8.38
C ALA A 70 1.12 -7.89 -9.55
N LEU A 71 0.85 -7.48 -10.80
CA LEU A 71 1.53 -8.00 -11.97
C LEU A 71 3.02 -7.66 -11.96
N LEU A 72 3.41 -6.42 -11.65
CA LEU A 72 4.82 -6.03 -11.55
C LEU A 72 5.58 -6.85 -10.50
N VAL A 73 4.93 -7.14 -9.37
CA VAL A 73 5.51 -7.93 -8.28
C VAL A 73 5.59 -9.42 -8.63
N LEU A 74 4.53 -9.99 -9.22
CA LEU A 74 4.46 -11.42 -9.53
C LEU A 74 5.19 -11.78 -10.83
N ALA A 75 5.25 -10.88 -11.81
CA ALA A 75 5.89 -11.11 -13.12
C ALA A 75 7.29 -11.75 -13.02
N PRO A 76 8.23 -11.24 -12.21
CA PRO A 76 9.55 -11.86 -12.10
C PRO A 76 9.49 -13.22 -11.37
N SER A 77 8.55 -13.42 -10.45
CA SER A 77 8.35 -14.72 -9.80
C SER A 77 7.86 -15.78 -10.80
N ILE A 78 6.99 -15.40 -11.72
CA ILE A 78 6.45 -16.27 -12.77
C ILE A 78 7.55 -16.56 -13.81
N ALA A 79 8.38 -15.57 -14.16
CA ALA A 79 9.43 -15.71 -15.17
C ALA A 79 10.64 -16.57 -14.72
N ARG A 80 10.94 -16.65 -13.42
CA ARG A 80 12.17 -17.30 -12.88
C ARG A 80 12.15 -18.84 -12.90
N GLY A 81 11.09 -19.50 -13.37
CA GLY A 81 11.05 -20.94 -13.57
C GLY A 81 10.88 -21.78 -12.29
N ASN A 82 10.89 -23.10 -12.47
CA ASN A 82 10.52 -24.06 -11.43
C ASN A 82 11.64 -24.24 -10.40
N ARG A 83 11.32 -24.13 -9.11
CA ARG A 83 12.24 -24.45 -8.01
C ARG A 83 12.48 -25.95 -7.96
N TYR A 84 13.58 -26.35 -7.32
CA TYR A 84 13.85 -27.77 -7.06
C TYR A 84 12.65 -28.44 -6.35
N ARG A 85 12.20 -29.57 -6.89
CA ARG A 85 11.09 -30.38 -6.37
C ARG A 85 11.60 -31.79 -6.08
N PRO A 86 11.69 -32.21 -4.81
CA PRO A 86 12.28 -33.50 -4.46
C PRO A 86 11.47 -34.72 -4.95
N HIS A 87 10.17 -34.56 -5.25
CA HIS A 87 9.32 -35.63 -5.79
C HIS A 87 9.37 -35.77 -7.32
N GLN A 88 10.11 -34.88 -8.01
CA GLN A 88 10.24 -34.93 -9.45
C GLN A 88 11.41 -35.87 -9.81
N LEU A 89 11.08 -36.95 -10.53
CA LEU A 89 11.88 -38.18 -10.70
C LEU A 89 13.22 -38.03 -11.45
N SER A 90 13.49 -36.87 -12.06
CA SER A 90 14.76 -36.62 -12.74
C SER A 90 15.42 -35.38 -12.13
N TRP A 91 16.73 -35.43 -11.91
CA TRP A 91 17.52 -34.26 -11.53
C TRP A 91 17.89 -33.49 -12.81
N TRP A 92 17.27 -32.32 -13.03
CA TRP A 92 17.45 -31.51 -14.25
C TRP A 92 18.46 -30.37 -14.10
N ALA A 93 19.03 -30.17 -12.91
CA ALA A 93 19.95 -29.06 -12.66
C ALA A 93 21.39 -29.46 -13.00
N SER A 94 22.18 -28.53 -13.52
CA SER A 94 23.62 -28.74 -13.71
C SER A 94 24.27 -29.05 -12.35
N PRO A 95 25.19 -30.02 -12.27
CA PRO A 95 25.87 -30.32 -11.02
C PRO A 95 26.74 -29.13 -10.61
N VAL A 96 26.62 -28.73 -9.35
CA VAL A 96 27.36 -27.62 -8.77
C VAL A 96 28.19 -28.13 -7.60
N TRP A 97 29.49 -27.86 -7.64
CA TRP A 97 30.40 -28.10 -6.52
C TRP A 97 30.57 -26.81 -5.71
N PHE A 98 29.85 -26.72 -4.59
CA PHE A 98 30.01 -25.60 -3.65
C PHE A 98 31.35 -25.71 -2.92
N GLY A 99 32.17 -24.65 -2.99
CA GLY A 99 33.51 -24.65 -2.38
C GLY A 99 34.55 -25.50 -3.10
N GLY A 100 34.27 -25.92 -4.34
CA GLY A 100 35.25 -26.60 -5.18
C GLY A 100 36.45 -25.70 -5.55
N PRO A 101 37.49 -26.27 -6.20
CA PRO A 101 38.65 -25.52 -6.64
C PRO A 101 38.23 -24.26 -7.39
N ARG A 102 38.60 -23.09 -6.86
CA ARG A 102 38.28 -21.81 -7.51
C ARG A 102 39.33 -21.54 -8.57
N GLU A 103 38.96 -21.74 -9.82
CA GLU A 103 39.66 -21.10 -10.94
C GLU A 103 39.00 -19.77 -11.27
N GLU A 104 39.78 -18.83 -11.80
CA GLU A 104 39.40 -17.44 -12.06
C GLU A 104 38.27 -17.29 -13.10
N HIS A 105 37.84 -18.38 -13.74
CA HIS A 105 36.77 -18.42 -14.73
C HIS A 105 35.74 -19.48 -14.32
N GLY A 106 34.55 -19.05 -13.92
CA GLY A 106 33.51 -19.84 -13.23
C GLY A 106 32.89 -20.99 -14.03
N GLY A 107 33.62 -22.09 -14.22
CA GLY A 107 33.18 -23.29 -14.93
C GLY A 107 33.68 -24.62 -14.35
N SER A 108 34.06 -24.67 -13.07
CA SER A 108 34.67 -25.86 -12.44
C SER A 108 33.78 -27.11 -12.47
N GLY A 109 32.46 -26.95 -12.33
CA GLY A 109 31.50 -28.06 -12.38
C GLY A 109 31.34 -28.69 -13.77
N GLU A 110 31.48 -27.90 -14.84
CA GLU A 110 31.33 -28.37 -16.22
C GLU A 110 32.62 -29.03 -16.71
N ARG A 111 33.80 -28.47 -16.38
CA ARG A 111 35.10 -29.08 -16.71
C ARG A 111 35.30 -30.46 -16.08
N ALA A 112 34.80 -30.68 -14.87
CA ALA A 112 34.83 -32.00 -14.23
C ALA A 112 34.06 -33.06 -15.04
N LEU A 113 33.03 -32.63 -15.81
CA LEU A 113 32.25 -33.49 -16.68
C LEU A 113 32.82 -33.60 -18.10
N THR A 114 33.41 -32.52 -18.64
CA THR A 114 33.89 -32.48 -20.04
C THR A 114 35.29 -33.08 -20.23
N GLY A 115 35.95 -33.47 -19.15
CA GLY A 115 37.19 -34.24 -19.22
C GLY A 115 38.36 -33.51 -18.58
N THR A 116 38.59 -33.83 -17.32
CA THR A 116 39.91 -33.74 -16.68
C THR A 116 40.92 -34.44 -17.59
N SER A 117 42.00 -33.73 -17.96
CA SER A 117 43.07 -34.30 -18.78
C SER A 117 43.57 -35.59 -18.12
N LEU A 118 43.85 -36.65 -18.90
CA LEU A 118 44.35 -37.92 -18.35
C LEU A 118 45.54 -37.72 -17.39
N LYS A 119 46.38 -36.72 -17.65
CA LYS A 119 47.52 -36.35 -16.80
C LYS A 119 47.10 -35.86 -15.41
N GLU A 120 46.01 -35.12 -15.35
CA GLU A 120 45.45 -34.53 -14.14
C GLU A 120 44.64 -35.58 -13.34
N LEU A 121 43.96 -36.51 -14.02
CA LEU A 121 43.38 -37.70 -13.36
C LEU A 121 44.45 -38.60 -12.74
N THR A 122 45.59 -38.76 -13.41
CA THR A 122 46.69 -39.59 -12.90
C THR A 122 47.34 -38.93 -11.68
N ALA A 123 47.56 -37.62 -11.71
CA ALA A 123 48.07 -36.85 -10.57
C ALA A 123 47.09 -36.82 -9.38
N TYR A 124 45.78 -36.76 -9.62
CA TYR A 124 44.77 -36.82 -8.56
C TYR A 124 44.56 -38.26 -8.03
N SER A 125 44.91 -39.30 -8.81
CA SER A 125 44.83 -40.69 -8.34
C SER A 125 45.83 -41.02 -7.21
N GLU A 126 46.91 -40.23 -7.10
CA GLU A 126 47.84 -40.29 -5.96
C GLU A 126 47.34 -39.47 -4.75
N ALA A 127 46.25 -38.70 -4.88
CA ALA A 127 45.62 -38.07 -3.73
C ALA A 127 45.01 -39.16 -2.86
N GLN A 128 45.69 -39.44 -1.75
CA GLN A 128 45.33 -40.42 -0.74
C GLN A 128 43.83 -40.35 -0.39
N THR A 129 43.10 -41.44 -0.67
CA THR A 129 41.67 -41.54 -0.36
C THR A 129 41.46 -41.62 1.15
N GLU A 130 41.29 -40.47 1.80
CA GLU A 130 40.96 -40.41 3.22
C GLU A 130 39.45 -40.62 3.46
N GLY A 131 39.03 -41.88 3.52
CA GLY A 131 37.72 -42.30 4.06
C GLY A 131 36.46 -41.93 3.26
N GLY A 132 35.29 -42.24 3.82
CA GLY A 132 33.98 -41.94 3.23
C GLY A 132 32.82 -42.15 4.22
N ALA A 133 31.77 -41.33 4.10
CA ALA A 133 30.54 -41.44 4.89
C ALA A 133 29.33 -41.44 3.95
N SER A 134 28.37 -42.34 4.18
CA SER A 134 27.14 -42.44 3.38
C SER A 134 25.92 -42.54 4.28
N ALA A 135 24.82 -41.91 3.85
CA ALA A 135 23.50 -42.03 4.48
C ALA A 135 22.41 -42.15 3.40
N ARG A 136 21.23 -42.63 3.80
CA ARG A 136 20.02 -42.68 2.96
C ARG A 136 18.85 -42.12 3.77
N TRP A 137 18.09 -41.22 3.15
CA TRP A 137 16.86 -40.64 3.70
C TRP A 137 15.63 -41.25 3.02
#